data_AF-A0A0S7Z9Q3-F1
#
_entry.id   AF-A0A0S7Z9Q3-F1
#
_cell.length_a   1.000
_cell.length_b   1.000
_cell.length_c   1.000
_cell.angle_alpha   90.00
_cell.angle_beta   90.00
_cell.angle_gamma   90.00
#
_symmetry.space_group_name_H-M   'P 1'
#
loop_
_entity.id
_entity.type
_entity.pdbx_description
1 polymer ?
#
loop_
_entity_poly.entity_id
_entity_poly.type
_entity_poly.pdbx_seq_one_letter_code
_entity_poly.pdbx_strand_id
1 'polypeptide(L)'
;MSVQKCPGQNRRFWTPEDINEISCPVCGGPVELWKDQGITKCPKCGFSIRNPKVELGCAQWCRFAAECIGERSEDADQDMSVRERLLSVMRERFANDRERLYHTLGVLEWAERLLPFEGGSPIVVKAAVILHDLEEYSGEHSEQQVLKILSDLGIGENVSMEVCEVISRYHRGEEIESQEFHVFRDAHILSEISEVSDMPPSEQRREPLRRRLRTESAKRFSTKRVSTKRVSKDAG
;
A
#
# COMPACT_ATOMS: atom_id res chain seq x y z
N MET A 1 -33.91 -22.53 24.93
CA MET A 1 -33.38 -22.16 23.60
C MET A 1 -31.87 -22.03 23.73
N SER A 2 -31.10 -22.91 23.09
CA SER A 2 -29.64 -22.88 23.14
C SER A 2 -29.15 -21.59 22.48
N VAL A 3 -28.61 -20.67 23.28
CA VAL A 3 -27.92 -19.48 22.79
C VAL A 3 -26.70 -19.98 22.00
N GLN A 4 -26.82 -19.99 20.67
CA GLN A 4 -25.73 -20.27 19.75
C GLN A 4 -24.67 -19.19 19.96
N LYS A 5 -23.69 -19.45 20.85
CA LYS A 5 -22.56 -18.56 21.06
C LYS A 5 -21.68 -18.63 19.81
N CYS A 6 -21.48 -17.49 19.16
CA CYS A 6 -20.55 -17.39 18.04
C CYS A 6 -19.17 -17.90 18.48
N PRO A 7 -18.51 -18.80 17.72
CA PRO A 7 -17.17 -19.30 18.06
C PRO A 7 -16.15 -18.18 18.29
N GLY A 8 -16.27 -17.08 17.54
CA GLY A 8 -15.44 -15.88 17.68
C GLY A 8 -15.68 -15.08 18.97
N GLN A 9 -16.84 -15.24 19.61
CA GLN A 9 -17.18 -14.60 20.90
C GLN A 9 -16.72 -15.42 22.11
N ASN A 10 -15.92 -16.47 21.89
CA ASN A 10 -15.39 -17.28 22.97
C ASN A 10 -14.22 -16.57 23.67
N ARG A 11 -14.56 -15.83 24.74
CA ARG A 11 -13.61 -15.03 25.55
C ARG A 11 -12.54 -15.83 26.30
N ARG A 12 -12.53 -17.17 26.21
CA ARG A 12 -11.57 -18.04 26.91
C ARG A 12 -10.12 -17.85 26.47
N PHE A 13 -9.91 -17.38 25.24
CA PHE A 13 -8.57 -17.19 24.66
C PHE A 13 -8.26 -15.72 24.38
N TRP A 14 -8.96 -14.80 25.06
CA TRP A 14 -8.76 -13.38 24.84
C TRP A 14 -7.71 -12.83 25.80
N THR A 15 -6.78 -12.04 25.28
CA THR A 15 -5.78 -11.32 26.08
C THR A 15 -6.06 -9.81 26.06
N PRO A 16 -5.47 -9.02 26.98
CA PRO A 16 -5.59 -7.57 26.95
C PRO A 16 -5.12 -6.92 25.63
N GLU A 17 -4.23 -7.57 24.88
CA GLU A 17 -3.81 -7.07 23.55
C GLU A 17 -4.89 -7.18 22.47
N ASP A 18 -5.98 -7.92 22.72
CA ASP A 18 -7.12 -8.06 21.81
C ASP A 18 -8.11 -6.87 21.89
N ILE A 19 -7.85 -5.91 22.78
CA ILE A 19 -8.65 -4.68 22.94
C ILE A 19 -7.96 -3.55 22.17
N ASN A 20 -8.66 -2.97 21.22
CA ASN A 20 -8.18 -1.84 20.44
C ASN A 20 -8.84 -0.55 20.94
N GLU A 21 -8.08 0.31 21.58
CA GLU A 21 -8.55 1.64 21.99
C GLU A 21 -8.36 2.64 20.86
N ILE A 22 -9.46 3.26 20.43
CA ILE A 22 -9.43 4.34 19.44
C ILE A 22 -10.18 5.56 19.97
N SER A 23 -9.85 6.74 19.46
CA SER A 23 -10.62 7.95 19.74
C SER A 23 -11.79 8.05 18.78
N CYS A 24 -12.99 8.32 19.30
CA CYS A 24 -14.17 8.58 18.47
C CYS A 24 -13.89 9.78 17.54
N PRO A 25 -14.09 9.65 16.21
CA PRO A 25 -13.80 10.72 15.26
C PRO A 25 -14.73 11.94 15.43
N VAL A 26 -15.89 11.77 16.07
CA VAL A 26 -16.87 12.84 16.26
C VAL A 26 -16.67 13.60 17.58
N CYS A 27 -16.41 12.90 18.69
CA CYS A 27 -16.41 13.52 20.02
C CYS A 27 -15.10 13.34 20.81
N GLY A 28 -14.10 12.69 20.22
CA GLY A 28 -12.79 12.41 20.82
C GLY A 28 -12.82 11.50 22.05
N GLY A 29 -13.97 10.89 22.37
CA GLY A 29 -14.09 10.00 23.52
C GLY A 29 -13.34 8.68 23.28
N PRO A 30 -12.74 8.06 24.31
CA PRO A 30 -12.12 6.75 24.17
C PRO A 30 -13.20 5.71 23.85
N VAL A 31 -12.92 4.86 22.88
CA VAL A 31 -13.79 3.75 22.47
C VAL A 31 -12.95 2.49 22.43
N GLU A 32 -13.30 1.55 23.30
CA GLU A 32 -12.74 0.21 23.31
C GLU A 32 -13.44 -0.64 22.25
N LEU A 33 -12.66 -1.17 21.32
CA LEU A 33 -13.12 -2.07 20.28
C LEU A 33 -12.56 -3.46 20.52
N TRP A 34 -13.44 -4.45 20.66
CA TRP A 34 -13.08 -5.85 20.79
C TRP A 34 -12.94 -6.50 19.42
N LYS A 35 -12.05 -7.49 19.26
CA LYS A 35 -11.78 -8.17 17.97
C LYS A 35 -13.00 -8.80 17.29
N ASP A 36 -14.06 -9.11 18.05
CA ASP A 36 -15.32 -9.70 17.57
C ASP A 36 -16.38 -8.64 17.23
N GLN A 37 -16.15 -7.38 17.59
CA GLN A 37 -17.06 -6.27 17.32
C GLN A 37 -16.65 -5.57 16.03
N GLY A 38 -17.37 -5.83 14.95
CA GLY A 38 -17.15 -5.12 13.69
C GLY A 38 -17.66 -3.68 13.71
N ILE A 39 -18.77 -3.41 14.43
CA ILE A 39 -19.33 -2.06 14.62
C ILE A 39 -19.66 -1.85 16.10
N THR A 40 -19.17 -0.76 16.68
CA THR A 40 -19.46 -0.35 18.06
C THR A 40 -19.95 1.09 18.10
N LYS A 41 -20.94 1.38 18.94
CA LYS A 41 -21.40 2.75 19.18
C LYS A 41 -20.52 3.41 20.23
N CYS A 42 -20.09 4.65 19.98
CA CYS A 42 -19.38 5.45 20.96
C CYS A 42 -20.24 5.60 22.23
N PRO A 43 -19.73 5.28 23.43
CA PRO A 43 -20.49 5.39 24.67
C PRO A 43 -20.84 6.84 25.03
N LYS A 44 -20.09 7.82 24.50
CA LYS A 44 -20.28 9.24 24.79
C LYS A 44 -21.28 9.93 23.87
N CYS A 45 -21.28 9.63 22.57
CA CYS A 45 -22.10 10.34 21.58
C CYS A 45 -23.00 9.43 20.72
N GLY A 46 -22.89 8.12 20.83
CA GLY A 46 -23.70 7.16 20.07
C GLY A 46 -23.29 6.97 18.61
N PHE A 47 -22.25 7.66 18.12
CA PHE A 47 -21.75 7.49 16.75
C PHE A 47 -21.28 6.05 16.50
N SER A 48 -21.66 5.46 15.36
CA SER A 48 -21.30 4.08 15.01
C SER A 48 -19.91 4.06 14.40
N ILE A 49 -18.99 3.34 15.05
CA ILE A 49 -17.58 3.26 14.67
C ILE A 49 -17.28 1.84 14.24
N ARG A 50 -16.70 1.68 13.05
CA ARG A 50 -16.22 0.39 12.55
C ARG A 50 -14.88 0.04 13.21
N ASN A 51 -14.70 -1.22 13.55
CA ASN A 51 -13.44 -1.72 14.08
C ASN A 51 -12.47 -2.06 12.93
N PRO A 52 -11.37 -1.31 12.74
CA PRO A 52 -10.43 -1.54 11.65
C PRO A 52 -9.63 -2.85 11.81
N LYS A 53 -9.63 -3.46 13.00
CA LYS A 53 -8.89 -4.70 13.31
C LYS A 53 -9.80 -5.93 13.44
N VAL A 54 -11.03 -5.89 12.92
CA VAL A 54 -11.93 -7.04 13.00
C VAL A 54 -11.34 -8.24 12.25
N GLU A 55 -11.18 -9.38 12.93
CA GLU A 55 -10.64 -10.59 12.32
C GLU A 55 -11.72 -11.28 11.46
N LEU A 56 -11.60 -11.17 10.14
CA LEU A 56 -12.60 -11.65 9.16
C LEU A 56 -12.70 -13.19 9.04
N GLY A 57 -11.96 -13.97 9.84
CA GLY A 57 -11.87 -15.42 9.68
C GLY A 57 -13.20 -16.17 9.84
N CYS A 58 -14.08 -15.73 10.74
CA CYS A 58 -15.43 -16.30 10.88
C CYS A 58 -16.45 -15.70 9.90
N ALA A 59 -16.19 -14.49 9.41
CA ALA A 59 -17.08 -13.75 8.53
C ALA A 59 -17.15 -14.33 7.10
N GLN A 60 -16.11 -15.04 6.67
CA GLN A 60 -16.03 -15.64 5.34
C GLN A 60 -17.13 -16.69 5.08
N TRP A 61 -17.65 -17.34 6.12
CA TRP A 61 -18.61 -18.45 5.99
C TRP A 61 -19.87 -18.27 6.85
N CYS A 62 -19.94 -17.22 7.67
CA CYS A 62 -21.08 -16.97 8.54
C CYS A 62 -22.21 -16.23 7.82
N ARG A 63 -23.42 -16.81 7.81
CA ARG A 63 -24.62 -16.19 7.22
C ARG A 63 -25.07 -14.89 7.88
N PHE A 64 -24.58 -14.59 9.09
CA PHE A 64 -24.90 -13.37 9.84
C PHE A 64 -23.75 -12.33 9.80
N ALA A 65 -22.74 -12.53 8.95
CA ALA A 65 -21.56 -11.67 8.90
C ALA A 65 -21.90 -10.20 8.59
N ALA A 66 -22.88 -9.96 7.70
CA ALA A 66 -23.32 -8.62 7.34
C ALA A 66 -23.93 -7.84 8.53
N GLU A 67 -24.64 -8.51 9.44
CA GLU A 67 -25.17 -7.86 10.65
C GLU A 67 -24.08 -7.63 11.72
N CYS A 68 -23.00 -8.42 11.68
CA CYS A 68 -21.92 -8.38 12.67
C CYS A 68 -20.82 -7.36 12.33
N ILE A 69 -20.51 -7.21 11.04
CA ILE A 69 -19.43 -6.36 10.52
C ILE A 69 -20.01 -5.13 9.80
N GLY A 70 -21.31 -5.13 9.53
CA GLY A 70 -21.95 -4.25 8.55
C GLY A 70 -21.88 -4.86 7.15
N GLU A 71 -22.80 -4.44 6.29
CA GLU A 71 -22.61 -4.64 4.85
C GLU A 71 -21.29 -3.99 4.45
N ARG A 72 -20.52 -4.67 3.59
CA ARG A 72 -19.50 -3.99 2.80
C ARG A 72 -20.25 -2.95 2.00
N SER A 73 -20.24 -1.70 2.47
CA SER A 73 -20.73 -0.59 1.70
C SER A 73 -19.99 -0.60 0.37
N GLU A 74 -20.69 -0.36 -0.73
CA GLU A 74 -20.06 -0.05 -2.02
C GLU A 74 -19.12 1.16 -1.88
N ASP A 75 -19.31 1.97 -0.83
CA ASP A 75 -18.40 3.01 -0.31
C ASP A 75 -17.14 2.48 0.40
N ALA A 76 -16.69 1.25 0.14
CA ALA A 76 -15.39 0.75 0.63
C ALA A 76 -14.23 1.66 0.18
N ASP A 77 -14.41 2.41 -0.91
CA ASP A 77 -13.46 3.41 -1.40
C ASP A 77 -13.20 4.57 -0.42
N GLN A 78 -14.15 4.90 0.47
CA GLN A 78 -13.96 5.99 1.44
C GLN A 78 -13.09 5.60 2.64
N ASP A 79 -13.09 4.31 3.02
CA ASP A 79 -12.28 3.76 4.11
C ASP A 79 -10.88 3.29 3.62
N MET A 80 -10.68 3.12 2.31
CA MET A 80 -9.39 2.73 1.73
C MET A 80 -8.37 3.87 1.74
N SER A 81 -7.12 3.54 2.07
CA SER A 81 -6.01 4.47 1.93
C SER A 81 -5.82 4.88 0.46
N VAL A 82 -5.28 6.08 0.21
CA VAL A 82 -4.93 6.53 -1.16
C VAL A 82 -4.08 5.48 -1.90
N ARG A 83 -3.18 4.81 -1.17
CA ARG A 83 -2.37 3.69 -1.66
C ARG A 83 -3.23 2.53 -2.19
N GLU A 84 -4.23 2.12 -1.44
CA GLU A 84 -5.11 1.00 -1.83
C GLU A 84 -6.01 1.36 -3.00
N ARG A 85 -6.50 2.60 -3.06
CA ARG A 85 -7.24 3.11 -4.22
C ARG A 85 -6.39 3.18 -5.49
N LEU A 86 -5.13 3.60 -5.38
CA LEU A 86 -4.21 3.56 -6.52
C LEU A 86 -3.91 2.13 -6.98
N LEU A 87 -3.73 1.21 -6.02
CA LEU A 87 -3.50 -0.20 -6.33
C LEU A 87 -4.75 -0.90 -6.91
N SER A 88 -5.96 -0.51 -6.53
CA SER A 88 -7.18 -1.07 -7.15
C SER A 88 -7.26 -0.69 -8.63
N VAL A 89 -7.03 0.58 -8.96
CA VAL A 89 -6.96 1.07 -10.35
C VAL A 89 -5.89 0.29 -11.14
N MET A 90 -4.71 0.06 -10.53
CA MET A 90 -3.66 -0.69 -11.23
C MET A 90 -3.97 -2.17 -11.42
N ARG A 91 -4.59 -2.84 -10.44
CA ARG A 91 -4.98 -4.25 -10.57
C ARG A 91 -6.02 -4.46 -11.66
N GLU A 92 -6.96 -3.54 -11.80
CA GLU A 92 -7.96 -3.60 -12.86
C GLU A 92 -7.30 -3.45 -14.23
N ARG A 93 -6.37 -2.50 -14.38
CA ARG A 93 -5.66 -2.26 -15.65
C ARG A 93 -4.72 -3.41 -16.03
N PHE A 94 -4.00 -3.98 -15.07
CA PHE A 94 -3.07 -5.09 -15.29
C PHE A 94 -3.68 -6.46 -15.04
N ALA A 95 -5.00 -6.62 -15.16
CA ALA A 95 -5.66 -7.91 -14.92
C ALA A 95 -5.04 -9.07 -15.75
N ASN A 96 -4.49 -8.76 -16.94
CA ASN A 96 -3.84 -9.71 -17.83
C ASN A 96 -2.30 -9.66 -17.81
N ASP A 97 -1.69 -8.76 -17.02
CA ASP A 97 -0.24 -8.59 -16.92
C ASP A 97 0.23 -8.66 -15.46
N ARG A 98 0.27 -9.89 -14.95
CA ARG A 98 0.67 -10.15 -13.56
C ARG A 98 2.13 -9.83 -13.30
N GLU A 99 3.01 -9.97 -14.30
CA GLU A 99 4.44 -9.71 -14.14
C GLU A 99 4.69 -8.24 -13.83
N ARG A 100 4.06 -7.36 -14.60
CA ARG A 100 4.09 -5.91 -14.39
C ARG A 100 3.56 -5.51 -13.02
N LEU A 101 2.40 -6.05 -12.64
CA LEU A 101 1.83 -5.83 -11.31
C LEU A 101 2.76 -6.28 -10.17
N TYR A 102 3.39 -7.45 -10.29
CA TYR A 102 4.33 -7.93 -9.27
C TYR A 102 5.60 -7.07 -9.20
N HIS A 103 6.11 -6.59 -10.34
CA HIS A 103 7.22 -5.66 -10.37
C HIS A 103 6.85 -4.35 -9.65
N THR A 104 5.72 -3.73 -10.00
CA THR A 104 5.23 -2.51 -9.32
C THR A 104 5.11 -2.71 -7.81
N LEU A 105 4.58 -3.85 -7.36
CA LEU A 105 4.47 -4.17 -5.93
C LEU A 105 5.84 -4.34 -5.25
N GLY A 106 6.82 -4.94 -5.94
CA GLY A 106 8.19 -5.08 -5.45
C GLY A 106 8.89 -3.74 -5.29
N VAL A 107 8.74 -2.85 -6.28
CA VAL A 107 9.25 -1.47 -6.21
C VAL A 107 8.56 -0.71 -5.09
N LEU A 108 7.24 -0.86 -4.93
CA LEU A 108 6.48 -0.19 -3.87
C LEU A 108 6.96 -0.61 -2.47
N GLU A 109 7.24 -1.91 -2.25
CA GLU A 109 7.80 -2.38 -0.97
C GLU A 109 9.13 -1.69 -0.65
N TRP A 110 9.99 -1.50 -1.65
CA TRP A 110 11.25 -0.79 -1.47
C TRP A 110 11.06 0.70 -1.19
N ALA A 111 10.18 1.38 -1.93
CA ALA A 111 9.87 2.79 -1.69
C ALA A 111 9.34 3.00 -0.26
N GLU A 112 8.45 2.13 0.21
CA GLU A 112 7.89 2.18 1.57
C GLU A 112 8.95 1.95 2.66
N ARG A 113 10.01 1.20 2.35
CA ARG A 113 11.15 1.00 3.25
C ARG A 113 12.12 2.18 3.28
N LEU A 114 12.28 2.89 2.17
CA LEU A 114 13.21 4.02 2.05
C LEU A 114 12.63 5.30 2.69
N LEU A 115 11.35 5.61 2.42
CA LEU A 115 10.67 6.83 2.85
C LEU A 115 10.90 7.21 4.33
N PRO A 116 10.84 6.29 5.33
CA PRO A 116 11.07 6.66 6.73
C PRO A 116 12.48 7.14 7.06
N PHE A 117 13.48 6.80 6.24
CA PHE A 117 14.88 7.19 6.45
C PHE A 117 15.27 8.42 5.64
N GLU A 118 14.65 8.59 4.48
CA GLU A 118 15.01 9.61 3.49
C GLU A 118 14.09 10.83 3.55
N GLY A 119 12.86 10.68 4.05
CA GLY A 119 11.84 11.71 3.99
C GLY A 119 11.25 11.86 2.58
N GLY A 120 10.75 13.05 2.28
CA GLY A 120 9.98 13.34 1.07
C GLY A 120 8.49 12.99 1.21
N SER A 121 7.71 13.38 0.21
CA SER A 121 6.26 13.19 0.17
C SER A 121 5.88 11.72 -0.10
N PRO A 122 5.27 10.99 0.87
CA PRO A 122 4.93 9.58 0.67
C PRO A 122 3.87 9.39 -0.42
N ILE A 123 2.97 10.35 -0.60
CA ILE A 123 1.93 10.26 -1.64
C ILE A 123 2.54 10.40 -3.03
N VAL A 124 3.50 11.31 -3.22
CA VAL A 124 4.17 11.52 -4.51
C VAL A 124 4.95 10.28 -4.90
N VAL A 125 5.81 9.77 -4.00
CA VAL A 125 6.63 8.58 -4.28
C VAL A 125 5.76 7.37 -4.56
N LYS A 126 4.77 7.08 -3.71
CA LYS A 126 3.92 5.90 -3.89
C LYS A 126 3.05 6.00 -5.14
N ALA A 127 2.49 7.18 -5.43
CA ALA A 127 1.72 7.38 -6.65
C ALA A 127 2.61 7.26 -7.88
N ALA A 128 3.82 7.84 -7.86
CA ALA A 128 4.79 7.67 -8.94
C ALA A 128 5.14 6.20 -9.17
N VAL A 129 5.49 5.45 -8.11
CA VAL A 129 5.75 4.00 -8.22
C VAL A 129 4.54 3.26 -8.76
N ILE A 130 3.34 3.54 -8.25
CA ILE A 130 2.16 2.81 -8.71
C ILE A 130 1.85 3.16 -10.16
N LEU A 131 2.01 4.41 -10.60
CA LEU A 131 1.52 4.91 -11.89
C LEU A 131 2.60 5.01 -12.99
N HIS A 132 3.89 4.84 -12.68
CA HIS A 132 4.97 5.01 -13.66
C HIS A 132 4.86 4.07 -14.86
N ASP A 133 4.22 2.92 -14.63
CA ASP A 133 4.11 1.85 -15.61
C ASP A 133 2.76 1.86 -16.32
N LEU A 134 2.00 2.97 -16.26
CA LEU A 134 0.72 3.06 -16.96
C LEU A 134 0.81 3.07 -18.49
N GLU A 135 1.98 2.81 -19.07
CA GLU A 135 2.23 3.13 -20.46
C GLU A 135 2.47 1.94 -21.39
N GLU A 136 1.69 1.97 -22.47
CA GLU A 136 2.23 2.02 -23.82
C GLU A 136 2.89 3.42 -24.03
N TYR A 137 4.19 3.53 -23.74
CA TYR A 137 4.95 4.81 -23.71
C TYR A 137 5.21 5.32 -25.13
N SER A 138 4.29 6.10 -25.69
CA SER A 138 4.56 6.97 -26.84
C SER A 138 3.63 8.19 -26.90
N GLY A 139 3.86 9.21 -26.05
CA GLY A 139 3.40 10.59 -26.28
C GLY A 139 2.62 11.25 -25.14
N GLU A 140 2.19 12.51 -25.36
CA GLU A 140 1.45 13.42 -24.43
C GLU A 140 0.19 12.81 -23.75
N HIS A 141 -0.26 11.65 -24.19
CA HIS A 141 -1.49 11.00 -23.74
C HIS A 141 -1.36 10.30 -22.37
N SER A 142 -0.14 10.05 -21.89
CA SER A 142 0.07 9.32 -20.64
C SER A 142 0.04 10.20 -19.40
N GLU A 143 0.65 11.39 -19.47
CA GLU A 143 0.60 12.38 -18.41
C GLU A 143 -0.85 12.76 -18.09
N GLN A 144 -1.67 12.97 -19.12
CA GLN A 144 -3.09 13.27 -18.97
C GLN A 144 -3.86 12.14 -18.28
N GLN A 145 -3.48 10.87 -18.51
CA GLN A 145 -4.10 9.73 -17.82
C GLN A 145 -3.72 9.68 -16.35
N VAL A 146 -2.45 9.92 -16.02
CA VAL A 146 -1.98 10.00 -14.64
C VAL A 146 -2.72 11.12 -13.90
N LEU A 147 -2.77 12.32 -14.48
CA LEU A 147 -3.49 13.47 -13.92
C LEU A 147 -4.97 13.15 -13.69
N LYS A 148 -5.63 12.51 -14.66
CA LYS A 148 -7.04 12.12 -14.53
C LYS A 148 -7.24 11.15 -13.37
N ILE A 149 -6.44 10.09 -13.27
CA ILE A 149 -6.55 9.11 -12.16
C ILE A 149 -6.35 9.80 -10.81
N LEU A 150 -5.35 10.67 -10.69
CA LEU A 150 -5.09 11.38 -9.44
C LEU A 150 -6.23 12.33 -9.08
N SER A 151 -6.79 13.05 -10.07
CA SER A 151 -7.93 13.94 -9.89
C SER A 151 -9.20 13.17 -9.49
N ASP A 152 -9.51 12.05 -10.13
CA ASP A 152 -10.65 11.18 -9.81
C ASP A 152 -10.55 10.63 -8.38
N LEU A 153 -9.33 10.47 -7.86
CA LEU A 153 -9.05 10.07 -6.47
C LEU A 153 -9.01 11.23 -5.46
N GLY A 154 -9.29 12.46 -5.91
CA GLY A 154 -9.29 13.67 -5.07
C GLY A 154 -7.91 14.16 -4.66
N ILE A 155 -6.85 13.78 -5.38
CA ILE A 155 -5.48 14.22 -5.10
C ILE A 155 -5.28 15.62 -5.69
N GLY A 156 -4.74 16.53 -4.88
CA GLY A 156 -4.56 17.93 -5.27
C GLY A 156 -3.64 18.12 -6.47
N GLU A 157 -3.88 19.19 -7.23
CA GLU A 157 -3.15 19.52 -8.46
C GLU A 157 -1.64 19.60 -8.27
N ASN A 158 -1.17 20.26 -7.19
CA ASN A 158 0.25 20.38 -6.88
C ASN A 158 0.94 19.01 -6.73
N VAL A 159 0.32 18.09 -6.00
CA VAL A 159 0.83 16.72 -5.82
C VAL A 159 0.79 15.96 -7.14
N SER A 160 -0.25 16.17 -7.94
CA SER A 160 -0.43 15.49 -9.22
C SER A 160 0.62 15.89 -10.25
N MET A 161 0.96 17.19 -10.32
CA MET A 161 2.05 17.69 -11.16
C MET A 161 3.41 17.13 -10.72
N GLU A 162 3.66 17.04 -9.42
CA GLU A 162 4.92 16.48 -8.89
C GLU A 162 5.07 15.00 -9.23
N VAL A 163 3.99 14.21 -9.12
CA VAL A 163 3.96 12.81 -9.56
C VAL A 163 4.27 12.69 -11.04
N CYS A 164 3.65 13.52 -11.89
CA CYS A 164 3.89 13.51 -13.33
C CYS A 164 5.34 13.88 -13.66
N GLU A 165 5.92 14.87 -12.99
CA GLU A 165 7.32 15.25 -13.20
C GLU A 165 8.27 14.11 -12.81
N VAL A 166 8.07 13.45 -11.67
CA VAL A 166 8.87 12.29 -11.25
C VAL A 166 8.83 11.18 -12.31
N ILE A 167 7.64 10.82 -12.78
CA ILE A 167 7.45 9.78 -13.81
C ILE A 167 8.12 10.21 -15.13
N SER A 168 7.81 11.42 -15.61
CA SER A 168 8.29 11.96 -16.89
C SER A 168 9.82 12.01 -16.94
N ARG A 169 10.47 12.49 -15.86
CA ARG A 169 11.94 12.55 -15.77
C ARG A 169 12.57 11.17 -15.80
N TYR A 170 11.97 10.21 -15.12
CA TYR A 170 12.46 8.83 -15.12
C TYR A 170 12.45 8.23 -16.52
N HIS A 171 11.35 8.38 -17.25
CA HIS A 171 11.21 7.87 -18.62
C HIS A 171 12.07 8.60 -19.64
N ARG A 172 12.33 9.91 -19.45
CA ARG A 172 13.30 10.67 -20.24
C ARG A 172 14.76 10.35 -19.89
N GLY A 173 15.02 9.60 -18.81
CA GLY A 173 16.36 9.35 -18.31
C GLY A 173 17.05 10.61 -17.76
N GLU A 174 16.27 11.60 -17.37
CA GLU A 174 16.72 12.88 -16.83
C GLU A 174 16.80 12.83 -15.30
N GLU A 175 17.74 13.58 -14.73
CA GLU A 175 17.89 13.72 -13.29
C GLU A 175 17.23 15.01 -12.80
N ILE A 176 16.65 14.95 -11.59
CA ILE A 176 16.18 16.11 -10.84
C ILE A 176 16.64 16.03 -9.39
N GLU A 177 16.94 17.17 -8.79
CA GLU A 177 17.29 17.28 -7.37
C GLU A 177 16.01 17.27 -6.52
N SER A 178 15.41 16.08 -6.39
CA SER A 178 14.24 15.84 -5.55
C SER A 178 14.45 14.57 -4.72
N GLN A 179 14.09 14.66 -3.44
CA GLN A 179 14.15 13.51 -2.53
C GLN A 179 13.18 12.41 -3.00
N GLU A 180 11.99 12.80 -3.44
CA GLU A 180 10.97 11.92 -3.99
C GLU A 180 11.50 11.17 -5.22
N PHE A 181 12.16 11.88 -6.15
CA PHE A 181 12.75 11.27 -7.35
C PHE A 181 13.86 10.28 -7.00
N HIS A 182 14.75 10.64 -6.06
CA HIS A 182 15.83 9.76 -5.63
C HIS A 182 15.30 8.50 -4.93
N VAL A 183 14.30 8.63 -4.07
CA VAL A 183 13.64 7.48 -3.40
C VAL A 183 12.94 6.59 -4.43
N PHE A 184 12.16 7.19 -5.34
CA PHE A 184 11.47 6.49 -6.43
C PHE A 184 12.46 5.67 -7.28
N ARG A 185 13.55 6.31 -7.74
CA ARG A 185 14.55 5.67 -8.59
C ARG A 185 15.34 4.58 -7.86
N ASP A 186 15.74 4.83 -6.62
CA ASP A 186 16.48 3.83 -5.83
C ASP A 186 15.61 2.61 -5.51
N ALA A 187 14.30 2.80 -5.32
CA ALA A 187 13.37 1.68 -5.15
C ALA A 187 13.33 0.77 -6.39
N HIS A 188 13.34 1.34 -7.60
CA HIS A 188 13.45 0.57 -8.84
C HIS A 188 14.74 -0.25 -8.91
N ILE A 189 15.88 0.40 -8.62
CA ILE A 189 17.19 -0.26 -8.66
C ILE A 189 17.28 -1.38 -7.61
N LEU A 190 16.74 -1.16 -6.40
CA LEU A 190 16.72 -2.18 -5.35
C LEU A 190 15.80 -3.37 -5.69
N SER A 191 14.66 -3.13 -6.34
CA SER A 191 13.80 -4.21 -6.86
C SER A 191 14.58 -5.05 -7.87
N GLU A 192 15.24 -4.41 -8.84
CA GLU A 192 16.07 -5.09 -9.84
C GLU A 192 17.19 -5.92 -9.19
N ILE A 193 17.94 -5.34 -8.24
CA ILE A 193 18.99 -6.07 -7.49
C ILE A 193 18.43 -7.31 -6.78
N SER A 194 17.19 -7.22 -6.26
CA SER A 194 16.52 -8.31 -5.55
C SER A 194 15.99 -9.40 -6.48
N GLU A 195 15.65 -9.03 -7.71
CA GLU A 195 15.16 -9.94 -8.76
C GLU A 195 16.29 -10.70 -9.47
N VAL A 196 17.55 -10.23 -9.40
CA VAL A 196 18.72 -10.98 -9.91
C VAL A 196 18.85 -12.32 -9.18
N SER A 197 18.29 -13.36 -9.81
CA SER A 197 18.17 -14.76 -9.37
C SER A 197 19.49 -15.55 -9.41
N ASP A 198 20.62 -14.88 -9.29
CA ASP A 198 21.91 -15.54 -9.31
C ASP A 198 22.18 -16.23 -7.97
N MET A 199 22.28 -17.56 -8.02
CA MET A 199 22.88 -18.36 -6.96
C MET A 199 24.12 -19.05 -7.53
N PRO A 200 25.35 -18.65 -7.13
CA PRO A 200 25.66 -17.55 -6.22
C PRO A 200 25.47 -16.17 -6.90
N PRO A 201 25.17 -15.10 -6.14
CA PRO A 201 24.96 -13.79 -6.72
C PRO A 201 26.22 -13.30 -7.42
N SER A 202 26.16 -13.06 -8.74
CA SER A 202 27.29 -12.44 -9.42
C SER A 202 27.39 -10.98 -8.98
N GLU A 203 28.35 -10.66 -8.11
CA GLU A 203 28.67 -9.27 -7.73
C GLU A 203 28.93 -8.41 -9.00
N GLN A 204 29.39 -9.03 -10.09
CA GLN A 204 29.55 -8.41 -11.40
C GLN A 204 28.25 -7.78 -11.96
N ARG A 205 27.06 -8.34 -11.66
CA ARG A 205 25.77 -7.78 -12.10
C ARG A 205 25.19 -6.75 -11.12
N ARG A 206 25.49 -6.88 -9.82
CA ARG A 206 24.92 -6.00 -8.78
C ARG A 206 25.72 -4.71 -8.59
N GLU A 207 27.03 -4.76 -8.77
CA GLU A 207 27.92 -3.61 -8.55
C GLU A 207 27.59 -2.40 -9.45
N PRO A 208 27.29 -2.56 -10.76
CA PRO A 208 26.86 -1.42 -11.60
C PRO A 208 25.55 -0.77 -11.11
N LEU A 209 24.60 -1.58 -10.61
CA LEU A 209 23.33 -1.11 -10.07
C LEU A 209 23.55 -0.34 -8.76
N ARG A 210 24.39 -0.85 -7.86
CA ARG A 210 24.72 -0.20 -6.59
C ARG A 210 25.34 1.19 -6.78
N ARG A 211 26.19 1.37 -7.79
CA ARG A 211 26.80 2.67 -8.10
C ARG A 211 25.81 3.73 -8.55
N ARG A 212 24.62 3.33 -9.01
CA ARG A 212 23.54 4.23 -9.43
C ARG A 212 22.68 4.70 -8.25
N LEU A 213 22.78 4.07 -7.09
CA LEU A 213 22.00 4.41 -5.89
C LEU A 213 22.39 5.79 -5.36
N ARG A 214 21.39 6.60 -5.02
CA ARG A 214 21.58 8.00 -4.60
C ARG A 214 21.44 8.18 -3.09
N THR A 215 20.41 7.59 -2.52
CA THR A 215 20.05 7.71 -1.10
C THR A 215 20.95 6.87 -0.21
N GLU A 216 21.19 7.35 1.01
CA GLU A 216 22.08 6.68 1.96
C GLU A 216 21.45 5.37 2.46
N SER A 217 20.14 5.37 2.70
CA SER A 217 19.43 4.15 3.08
C SER A 217 19.43 3.11 1.97
N ALA A 218 19.31 3.47 0.69
CA ALA A 218 19.38 2.49 -0.40
C ALA A 218 20.78 1.87 -0.53
N LYS A 219 21.84 2.67 -0.47
CA LYS A 219 23.23 2.15 -0.45
C LYS A 219 23.40 1.14 0.71
N ARG A 220 22.91 1.49 1.89
CA ARG A 220 22.91 0.61 3.08
C ARG A 220 22.08 -0.66 2.89
N PHE A 221 20.91 -0.59 2.27
CA PHE A 221 20.05 -1.75 2.06
C PHE A 221 20.57 -2.67 0.96
N SER A 222 21.23 -2.13 -0.05
CA SER A 222 21.80 -2.92 -1.14
C SER A 222 22.89 -3.91 -0.70
N THR A 223 23.55 -3.66 0.44
CA THR A 223 24.63 -4.49 0.98
C THR A 223 24.15 -5.52 2.02
N LYS A 224 22.99 -5.29 2.65
CA LYS A 224 22.39 -6.22 3.60
C LYS A 224 21.59 -7.28 2.84
N ARG A 225 21.67 -8.56 3.27
CA ARG A 225 20.70 -9.58 2.84
C ARG A 225 19.34 -9.23 3.43
N VAL A 226 18.56 -8.39 2.74
CA VAL A 226 17.17 -8.14 3.10
C VAL A 226 16.34 -9.27 2.50
N SER A 227 15.82 -10.14 3.36
CA SER A 227 14.79 -11.10 2.99
C SER A 227 13.50 -10.32 2.70
N THR A 228 13.26 -9.95 1.45
CA THR A 228 11.91 -9.61 0.99
C THR A 228 11.08 -10.89 1.02
N LYS A 229 9.97 -10.91 1.76
CA LYS A 229 9.01 -12.02 1.66
C LYS A 229 8.47 -11.96 0.22
N ARG A 230 8.78 -12.97 -0.60
CA ARG A 230 8.15 -13.11 -1.91
C ARG A 230 6.64 -12.99 -1.72
N VAL A 231 6.01 -12.01 -2.35
CA VAL A 231 4.57 -12.05 -2.57
C VAL A 231 4.35 -13.32 -3.39
N SER A 232 3.72 -14.32 -2.79
CA SER A 232 3.47 -15.61 -3.43
C SER A 232 2.80 -15.38 -4.78
N LYS A 233 3.37 -15.95 -5.85
CA LYS A 233 2.78 -15.95 -7.21
C LYS A 233 1.47 -16.76 -7.28
N ASP A 234 1.09 -17.40 -6.17
CA ASP A 234 -0.07 -18.28 -6.05
C ASP A 234 -1.15 -17.61 -5.19
N ALA A 235 -1.95 -16.75 -5.81
CA ALA A 235 -3.30 -16.44 -5.35
C ALA A 235 -4.15 -16.24 -6.61
N GLY A 236 -4.79 -17.34 -7.02
CA GLY A 236 -5.76 -17.39 -8.12
C GLY A 236 -7.08 -16.75 -7.75
#